data_AF-A0A918YWA5-F1
#
_entry.id   AF-A0A918YWA5-F1
#
_cell.length_a   1.000
_cell.length_b   1.000
_cell.length_c   1.000
_cell.angle_alpha   90.00
_cell.angle_beta   90.00
_cell.angle_gamma   90.00
#
_symmetry.space_group_name_H-M   'P 1'
#
loop_
_entity.id
_entity.type
_entity.pdbx_description
1 polymer ?
#
loop_
_entity_poly.entity_id
_entity_poly.type
_entity_poly.pdbx_seq_one_letter_code
_entity_poly.pdbx_strand_id
1 'polypeptide(L)'
;MLGALALELRGDAPVARAALTQAQAGELAAHVARDLAAFEPQAAALELVLVGAHYDPVELLRPGWPLHRELDALAARAPGRAGARVIAFGAHEQRLPGTLTPDAEQHGGPLRLVPFVLGGEPERAARVGEAFERGLLERGMAGAATALFAQEAFGLAIEHARYLTVHDLAAMTALQYEHAGLGALWPVLETALLAPEEEAWLDAPPEPLVRYVDGEARIALFSPSAWQARYAATASCDSESGRQALTRRMALFEARQRQIAAVLRAHGVPVTFVHCADAAREALA
;
A
#
# COMPACT_ATOMS: atom_id res chain seq x y z
N MET A 1 -1.74 11.41 -12.68
CA MET A 1 -1.89 11.45 -11.21
C MET A 1 -2.48 10.12 -10.76
N LEU A 2 -1.98 9.58 -9.65
CA LEU A 2 -2.41 8.30 -9.08
C LEU A 2 -3.19 8.58 -7.80
N GLY A 3 -4.35 7.95 -7.64
CA GLY A 3 -5.17 8.12 -6.44
C GLY A 3 -6.01 6.91 -6.11
N ALA A 4 -6.79 7.02 -5.04
CA ALA A 4 -7.75 6.01 -4.64
C ALA A 4 -8.98 6.64 -3.96
N LEU A 5 -10.14 6.01 -4.15
CA LEU A 5 -11.29 6.19 -3.27
C LEU A 5 -11.12 5.22 -2.09
N ALA A 6 -10.84 5.77 -0.93
CA ALA A 6 -10.72 5.07 0.34
C ALA A 6 -12.09 4.90 0.99
N LEU A 7 -12.40 3.66 1.39
CA LEU A 7 -13.63 3.22 2.02
C LEU A 7 -13.27 2.65 3.40
N GLU A 8 -13.52 3.43 4.44
CA GLU A 8 -13.38 2.99 5.83
C GLU A 8 -14.65 2.25 6.26
N LEU A 9 -14.50 1.03 6.74
CA LEU A 9 -15.58 0.11 7.07
C LEU A 9 -15.94 0.19 8.55
N ARG A 10 -17.22 -0.03 8.85
CA ARG A 10 -17.74 -0.09 10.22
C ARG A 10 -17.32 -1.38 10.91
N GLY A 11 -16.29 -1.29 11.75
CA GLY A 11 -15.81 -2.43 12.55
C GLY A 11 -15.41 -3.62 11.68
N ASP A 12 -15.93 -4.80 12.01
CA ASP A 12 -15.70 -6.07 11.30
C ASP A 12 -16.80 -6.40 10.29
N ALA A 13 -17.47 -5.38 9.72
CA ALA A 13 -18.56 -5.57 8.79
C ALA A 13 -18.17 -6.48 7.61
N PRO A 14 -19.03 -7.43 7.22
CA PRO A 14 -18.72 -8.36 6.16
C PRO A 14 -18.60 -7.63 4.82
N VAL A 15 -17.69 -8.12 3.99
CA VAL A 15 -17.51 -7.68 2.60
C VAL A 15 -18.18 -8.71 1.69
N ALA A 16 -19.24 -8.32 0.97
CA ALA A 16 -19.97 -9.27 0.14
C ALA A 16 -19.27 -9.61 -1.17
N ARG A 17 -18.60 -8.64 -1.81
CA ARG A 17 -17.86 -8.86 -3.06
C ARG A 17 -16.63 -7.96 -3.19
N ALA A 18 -15.53 -8.50 -3.67
CA ALA A 18 -14.29 -7.76 -3.92
C ALA A 18 -14.27 -7.00 -5.25
N ALA A 19 -15.11 -7.42 -6.21
CA ALA A 19 -15.18 -6.86 -7.55
C ALA A 19 -16.63 -6.64 -8.01
N LEU A 20 -16.84 -5.57 -8.77
CA LEU A 20 -18.09 -5.16 -9.39
C LEU A 20 -18.18 -5.69 -10.81
N THR A 21 -19.41 -5.85 -11.30
CA THR A 21 -19.66 -6.07 -12.72
C THR A 21 -19.23 -4.87 -13.57
N GLN A 22 -19.06 -5.06 -14.87
CA GLN A 22 -18.75 -3.96 -15.81
C GLN A 22 -19.74 -2.79 -15.73
N ALA A 23 -21.05 -3.07 -15.63
CA ALA A 23 -22.07 -2.04 -15.51
C ALA A 23 -21.92 -1.24 -14.21
N GLN A 24 -21.78 -1.93 -13.08
CA GLN A 24 -21.59 -1.30 -11.77
C GLN A 24 -20.28 -0.51 -11.68
N ALA A 25 -19.20 -1.01 -12.29
CA ALA A 25 -17.93 -0.29 -12.37
C ALA A 25 -18.09 1.03 -13.15
N GLY A 26 -18.84 1.03 -14.26
CA GLY A 26 -19.16 2.23 -15.02
C GLY A 26 -19.97 3.26 -14.22
N GLU A 27 -20.97 2.79 -13.46
CA GLU A 27 -21.76 3.66 -12.57
C GLU A 27 -20.89 4.27 -11.46
N LEU A 28 -20.06 3.46 -10.79
CA LEU A 28 -19.10 3.96 -9.80
C LEU A 28 -18.18 5.02 -10.40
N ALA A 29 -17.68 4.79 -11.61
CA ALA A 29 -16.79 5.74 -12.29
C ALA A 29 -17.48 7.06 -12.64
N ALA A 30 -18.76 7.05 -12.99
CA ALA A 30 -19.53 8.28 -13.18
C ALA A 30 -19.70 9.07 -11.86
N HIS A 31 -19.88 8.37 -10.73
CA HIS A 31 -19.89 8.98 -9.41
C HIS A 31 -18.54 9.61 -9.05
N VAL A 32 -17.45 8.83 -9.19
CA VAL A 32 -16.10 9.29 -8.92
C VAL A 32 -15.71 10.50 -9.80
N ALA A 33 -16.02 10.45 -11.10
CA ALA A 33 -15.74 11.57 -12.00
C ALA A 33 -16.44 12.87 -11.56
N ARG A 34 -17.70 12.79 -11.10
CA ARG A 34 -18.45 13.95 -10.61
C ARG A 34 -17.84 14.53 -9.35
N ASP A 35 -17.48 13.68 -8.39
CA ASP A 35 -16.85 14.14 -7.15
C ASP A 35 -15.50 14.82 -7.43
N LEU A 36 -14.64 14.20 -8.23
CA LEU A 36 -13.32 14.76 -8.59
C LEU A 36 -13.45 16.11 -9.30
N ALA A 37 -14.41 16.24 -10.23
CA ALA A 37 -14.69 17.51 -10.90
C ALA A 37 -15.29 18.58 -9.96
N ALA A 38 -15.97 18.17 -8.88
CA ALA A 38 -16.47 19.11 -7.87
C ALA A 38 -15.34 19.68 -6.99
N PHE A 39 -14.28 18.91 -6.74
CA PHE A 39 -13.10 19.40 -6.03
C PHE A 39 -12.21 20.29 -6.90
N GLU A 40 -11.96 19.87 -8.14
CA GLU A 40 -11.18 20.61 -9.14
C GLU A 40 -11.83 20.49 -10.53
N PRO A 41 -12.51 21.54 -11.03
CA PRO A 41 -13.23 21.49 -12.30
C PRO A 41 -12.37 21.09 -13.50
N GLN A 42 -11.06 21.37 -13.50
CA GLN A 42 -10.17 20.95 -14.58
C GLN A 42 -10.01 19.43 -14.69
N ALA A 43 -10.35 18.67 -13.64
CA ALA A 43 -10.34 17.20 -13.68
C ALA A 43 -11.34 16.64 -14.72
N ALA A 44 -12.44 17.36 -14.99
CA ALA A 44 -13.41 16.96 -16.01
C ALA A 44 -12.84 16.98 -17.45
N ALA A 45 -11.70 17.65 -17.66
CA ALA A 45 -11.00 17.70 -18.93
C ALA A 45 -9.86 16.66 -19.04
N LEU A 46 -9.76 15.75 -18.09
CA LEU A 46 -8.80 14.64 -18.04
C LEU A 46 -9.50 13.30 -18.32
N GLU A 47 -8.70 12.29 -18.61
CA GLU A 47 -9.12 10.90 -18.64
C GLU A 47 -9.10 10.33 -17.21
N LEU A 48 -10.24 9.84 -16.74
CA LEU A 48 -10.35 9.07 -15.50
C LEU A 48 -10.40 7.58 -15.84
N VAL A 49 -9.49 6.81 -15.26
CA VAL A 49 -9.45 5.35 -15.38
C VAL A 49 -9.58 4.75 -13.99
N LEU A 50 -10.48 3.79 -13.81
CA LEU A 50 -10.58 3.05 -12.54
C LEU A 50 -10.93 1.59 -12.75
N VAL A 51 -10.74 0.80 -11.70
CA VAL A 51 -11.26 -0.57 -11.61
C VAL A 51 -12.37 -0.62 -10.59
N GLY A 52 -13.46 -1.33 -10.91
CA GLY A 52 -14.55 -1.60 -9.97
C GLY A 52 -14.16 -2.72 -9.00
N ALA A 53 -13.05 -2.58 -8.29
CA ALA A 53 -12.58 -3.53 -7.29
C ALA A 53 -11.90 -2.79 -6.14
N HIS A 54 -11.86 -3.41 -4.97
CA HIS A 54 -11.24 -2.81 -3.80
C HIS A 54 -10.09 -3.66 -3.25
N TYR A 55 -9.06 -3.00 -2.73
CA TYR A 55 -7.79 -3.61 -2.35
C TYR A 55 -7.39 -3.16 -0.95
N ASP A 56 -6.48 -3.90 -0.33
CA ASP A 56 -5.81 -3.48 0.90
C ASP A 56 -4.78 -2.37 0.60
N PRO A 57 -4.53 -1.42 1.52
CA PRO A 57 -3.44 -0.45 1.39
C PRO A 57 -2.09 -1.04 0.96
N VAL A 58 -1.70 -2.22 1.46
CA VAL A 58 -0.41 -2.83 1.09
C VAL A 58 -0.34 -3.24 -0.38
N GLU A 59 -1.47 -3.51 -1.03
CA GLU A 59 -1.53 -3.85 -2.45
C GLU A 59 -1.34 -2.63 -3.36
N LEU A 60 -1.86 -1.47 -2.94
CA LEU A 60 -1.68 -0.20 -3.66
C LEU A 60 -0.27 0.37 -3.45
N LEU A 61 0.25 0.23 -2.23
CA LEU A 61 1.59 0.67 -1.86
C LEU A 61 2.64 -0.41 -2.17
N ARG A 62 2.62 -0.95 -3.39
CA ARG A 62 3.70 -1.83 -3.88
C ARG A 62 4.66 -1.03 -4.78
N PRO A 63 5.99 -1.23 -4.68
CA PRO A 63 6.97 -0.56 -5.52
C PRO A 63 6.61 -0.61 -7.01
N GLY A 64 6.73 0.54 -7.68
CA GLY A 64 6.37 0.68 -9.08
C GLY A 64 4.87 0.81 -9.36
N TRP A 65 4.00 0.89 -8.35
CA TRP A 65 2.56 1.19 -8.49
C TRP A 65 1.83 0.24 -9.47
N PRO A 66 1.94 -1.09 -9.32
CA PRO A 66 1.54 -2.05 -10.34
C PRO A 66 0.05 -1.95 -10.71
N LEU A 67 -0.85 -1.71 -9.75
CA LEU A 67 -2.28 -1.55 -10.02
C LEU A 67 -2.56 -0.32 -10.89
N HIS A 68 -1.99 0.84 -10.53
CA HIS A 68 -2.16 2.07 -11.31
C HIS A 68 -1.52 1.98 -12.69
N ARG A 69 -0.35 1.34 -12.82
CA ARG A 69 0.29 1.12 -14.12
C ARG A 69 -0.51 0.19 -15.01
N GLU A 70 -1.12 -0.85 -14.46
CA GLU A 70 -1.99 -1.75 -15.22
C GLU A 70 -3.25 -1.03 -15.70
N LEU A 71 -3.86 -0.17 -14.87
CA LEU A 71 -4.97 0.70 -15.29
C LEU A 71 -4.60 1.58 -16.49
N ASP A 72 -3.47 2.28 -16.40
CA ASP A 72 -2.95 3.14 -17.48
C ASP A 72 -2.69 2.34 -18.76
N ALA A 73 -2.02 1.18 -18.64
CA ALA A 73 -1.74 0.30 -19.77
C ALA A 73 -3.00 -0.27 -20.42
N LEU A 74 -4.03 -0.63 -19.65
CA LEU A 74 -5.32 -1.07 -20.18
C LEU A 74 -6.08 0.08 -20.86
N ALA A 75 -6.05 1.29 -20.28
CA ALA A 75 -6.70 2.46 -20.86
C ALA A 75 -6.09 2.90 -22.20
N ALA A 76 -4.77 2.79 -22.34
CA ALA A 76 -4.07 3.04 -23.61
C ALA A 76 -4.54 2.11 -24.75
N ARG A 77 -5.08 0.94 -24.42
CA ARG A 77 -5.64 -0.04 -25.37
C ARG A 77 -7.16 0.10 -25.54
N ALA A 78 -7.82 0.94 -24.75
CA ALA A 78 -9.28 1.07 -24.75
C ALA A 78 -9.78 1.87 -25.97
N PRO A 79 -10.87 1.44 -26.62
CA PRO A 79 -11.42 2.14 -27.78
C PRO A 79 -11.95 3.54 -27.40
N GLY A 80 -11.93 4.47 -28.35
CA GLY A 80 -12.42 5.83 -28.18
C GLY A 80 -11.42 6.88 -28.64
N ARG A 81 -11.84 8.15 -28.65
CA ARG A 81 -10.95 9.27 -28.97
C ARG A 81 -10.13 9.65 -27.74
N ALA A 82 -8.89 10.06 -27.98
CA ALA A 82 -8.05 10.67 -26.96
C ALA A 82 -8.70 11.95 -26.41
N GLY A 83 -8.51 12.22 -25.12
CA GLY A 83 -9.04 13.39 -24.42
C GLY A 83 -9.87 13.01 -23.19
N ALA A 84 -10.75 13.93 -22.78
CA ALA A 84 -11.59 13.74 -21.60
C ALA A 84 -12.57 12.57 -21.79
N ARG A 85 -12.40 11.52 -20.98
CA ARG A 85 -13.27 10.34 -20.95
C ARG A 85 -13.17 9.62 -19.61
N VAL A 86 -14.16 8.78 -19.33
CA VAL A 86 -14.19 7.93 -18.13
C VAL A 86 -14.13 6.47 -18.59
N ILE A 87 -13.15 5.72 -18.09
CA ILE A 87 -12.95 4.30 -18.35
C ILE A 87 -13.06 3.56 -17.02
N ALA A 88 -13.88 2.51 -17.00
CA ALA A 88 -14.02 1.63 -15.85
C ALA A 88 -13.79 0.18 -16.26
N PHE A 89 -12.91 -0.52 -15.55
CA PHE A 89 -12.73 -1.95 -15.69
C PHE A 89 -13.54 -2.66 -14.62
N GLY A 90 -14.54 -3.43 -15.02
CA GLY A 90 -15.29 -4.30 -14.13
C GLY A 90 -15.12 -5.77 -14.50
N ALA A 91 -15.49 -6.64 -13.57
CA ALA A 91 -15.37 -8.08 -13.74
C ALA A 91 -16.36 -8.59 -14.80
N HIS A 92 -15.89 -9.53 -15.61
CA HIS A 92 -16.71 -10.38 -16.46
C HIS A 92 -16.52 -11.83 -16.03
N GLU A 93 -17.61 -12.55 -15.77
CA GLU A 93 -17.54 -13.91 -15.20
C GLU A 93 -16.64 -14.00 -13.95
N GLN A 94 -16.77 -13.02 -13.03
CA GLN A 94 -15.96 -12.90 -11.80
C GLN A 94 -14.45 -12.71 -12.03
N ARG A 95 -14.02 -12.37 -13.25
CA ARG A 95 -12.61 -12.13 -13.58
C ARG A 95 -12.39 -10.69 -14.00
N LEU A 96 -11.39 -10.06 -13.38
CA LEU A 96 -10.88 -8.74 -13.78
C LEU A 96 -9.78 -8.90 -14.84
N PRO A 97 -9.55 -7.89 -15.69
CA PRO A 97 -8.52 -7.94 -16.71
C PRO A 97 -7.11 -7.79 -16.12
N GLY A 98 -6.13 -8.36 -16.82
CA GLY A 98 -4.71 -8.21 -16.49
C GLY A 98 -4.38 -8.71 -15.09
N THR A 99 -3.61 -7.91 -14.35
CA THR A 99 -3.21 -8.18 -12.97
C THR A 99 -4.07 -7.45 -11.93
N LEU A 100 -5.30 -7.04 -12.31
CA LEU A 100 -6.18 -6.27 -11.42
C LEU A 100 -6.97 -7.15 -10.43
N THR A 101 -6.84 -8.47 -10.44
CA THR A 101 -7.52 -9.32 -9.44
C THR A 101 -6.91 -9.08 -8.05
N PRO A 102 -7.71 -8.68 -7.02
CA PRO A 102 -7.20 -8.49 -5.66
C PRO A 102 -6.59 -9.75 -5.07
N ASP A 103 -5.59 -9.58 -4.22
CA ASP A 103 -4.88 -10.67 -3.55
C ASP A 103 -5.76 -11.34 -2.49
N ALA A 104 -5.98 -12.64 -2.63
CA ALA A 104 -6.76 -13.47 -1.70
C ALA A 104 -6.27 -13.37 -0.25
N GLU A 105 -4.96 -13.21 -0.05
CA GLU A 105 -4.34 -13.15 1.28
C GLU A 105 -4.53 -11.78 1.94
N GLN A 106 -4.81 -10.73 1.17
CA GLN A 106 -5.02 -9.35 1.64
C GLN A 106 -6.51 -9.00 1.72
N HIS A 107 -7.37 -10.01 1.86
CA HIS A 107 -8.79 -9.81 2.10
C HIS A 107 -9.04 -9.42 3.57
N GLY A 108 -9.99 -8.51 3.77
CA GLY A 108 -10.33 -7.97 5.08
C GLY A 108 -9.60 -6.68 5.38
N GLY A 109 -9.75 -6.17 6.59
CA GLY A 109 -9.22 -4.88 7.01
C GLY A 109 -10.25 -3.75 6.97
N PRO A 110 -10.14 -2.77 7.88
CA PRO A 110 -11.12 -1.70 8.03
C PRO A 110 -11.00 -0.64 6.94
N LEU A 111 -9.94 -0.63 6.12
CA LEU A 111 -9.74 0.33 5.06
C LEU A 111 -9.61 -0.39 3.72
N ARG A 112 -10.53 -0.12 2.79
CA ARG A 112 -10.52 -0.69 1.43
C ARG A 112 -10.37 0.42 0.40
N LEU A 113 -9.56 0.18 -0.62
CA LEU A 113 -9.18 1.22 -1.58
C LEU A 113 -9.62 0.84 -3.00
N VAL A 114 -10.28 1.75 -3.70
CA VAL A 114 -10.60 1.62 -5.13
C VAL A 114 -9.64 2.53 -5.91
N PRO A 115 -8.62 2.00 -6.59
CA PRO A 115 -7.61 2.80 -7.26
C PRO A 115 -8.16 3.45 -8.53
N PHE A 116 -7.69 4.67 -8.81
CA PHE A 116 -7.95 5.37 -10.06
C PHE A 116 -6.70 6.11 -10.56
N VAL A 117 -6.69 6.39 -11.86
CA VAL A 117 -5.67 7.18 -12.55
C VAL A 117 -6.34 8.34 -13.25
N LEU A 118 -5.73 9.52 -13.13
CA LEU A 118 -6.06 10.69 -13.94
C LEU A 118 -4.94 10.98 -14.92
N GLY A 119 -5.22 10.85 -16.21
CA GLY A 119 -4.29 11.03 -17.32
C GLY A 119 -4.78 12.07 -18.33
N GLY A 120 -3.89 12.56 -19.21
CA GLY A 120 -4.26 13.53 -20.24
C GLY A 120 -3.11 14.46 -20.59
N GLU A 121 -3.46 15.70 -20.96
CA GLU A 121 -2.47 16.75 -21.25
C GLU A 121 -1.56 16.98 -20.02
N PRO A 122 -0.23 16.88 -20.15
CA PRO A 122 0.69 16.84 -19.00
C PRO A 122 0.59 18.04 -18.06
N GLU A 123 0.50 19.27 -18.58
CA GLU A 123 0.44 20.46 -17.73
C GLU A 123 -0.86 20.54 -16.94
N ARG A 124 -1.98 20.20 -17.57
CA ARG A 124 -3.27 20.12 -16.89
C ARG A 124 -3.28 19.01 -15.85
N ALA A 125 -2.78 17.83 -16.18
CA ALA A 125 -2.70 16.71 -15.23
C ALA A 125 -1.82 17.06 -14.02
N ALA A 126 -0.71 17.78 -14.21
CA ALA A 126 0.14 18.27 -13.13
C ALA A 126 -0.59 19.30 -12.25
N ARG A 127 -1.23 20.32 -12.84
CA ARG A 127 -2.00 21.34 -12.08
C ARG A 127 -3.13 20.72 -11.24
N VAL A 128 -3.89 19.79 -11.83
CA VAL A 128 -4.96 19.06 -11.12
C VAL A 128 -4.37 18.18 -10.03
N GLY A 129 -3.26 17.48 -10.31
CA GLY A 129 -2.55 16.68 -9.32
C GLY A 129 -2.14 17.50 -8.09
N GLU A 130 -1.46 18.64 -8.30
CA GLU A 130 -1.08 19.54 -7.22
C GLU A 130 -2.28 20.09 -6.42
N ALA A 131 -3.39 20.39 -7.10
CA ALA A 131 -4.61 20.84 -6.43
C ALA A 131 -5.19 19.74 -5.52
N PHE A 132 -5.13 18.48 -5.97
CA PHE A 132 -5.55 17.34 -5.18
C PHE A 132 -4.61 17.03 -4.02
N GLU A 133 -3.29 17.05 -4.20
CA GLU A 133 -2.32 16.87 -3.10
C GLU A 133 -2.52 17.91 -2.00
N ARG A 134 -2.89 19.15 -2.33
CA ARG A 134 -3.18 20.20 -1.33
C ARG A 134 -4.55 20.08 -0.67
N GLY A 135 -5.50 19.42 -1.33
CA GLY A 135 -6.93 19.60 -1.04
C GLY A 135 -7.65 18.35 -0.53
N LEU A 136 -7.26 17.16 -1.01
CA LEU A 136 -8.02 15.94 -0.77
C LEU A 136 -7.94 15.45 0.68
N LEU A 137 -6.80 15.62 1.35
CA LEU A 137 -6.63 15.20 2.74
C LEU A 137 -7.67 15.87 3.69
N GLU A 138 -7.98 17.15 3.46
CA GLU A 138 -8.92 17.93 4.27
C GLU A 138 -10.36 17.90 3.74
N ARG A 139 -10.53 17.99 2.41
CA ARG A 139 -11.85 18.22 1.77
C ARG A 139 -12.31 17.09 0.86
N GLY A 140 -11.53 16.01 0.73
CA GLY A 140 -11.77 14.91 -0.20
C GLY A 140 -12.87 13.93 0.20
N MET A 141 -13.81 14.30 1.07
CA MET A 141 -14.91 13.40 1.43
C MET A 141 -15.78 13.10 0.20
N ALA A 142 -16.01 11.82 -0.08
CA ALA A 142 -16.79 11.41 -1.23
C ALA A 142 -18.23 11.89 -1.12
N GLY A 143 -18.85 12.18 -2.26
CA GLY A 143 -20.26 12.56 -2.30
C GLY A 143 -21.13 11.44 -1.74
N ALA A 144 -22.25 11.80 -1.10
CA ALA A 144 -23.16 10.83 -0.49
C ALA A 144 -23.65 9.77 -1.50
N ALA A 145 -23.86 10.17 -2.76
CA ALA A 145 -24.25 9.26 -3.82
C ALA A 145 -23.15 8.24 -4.16
N THR A 146 -21.87 8.64 -4.14
CA THR A 146 -20.73 7.75 -4.35
C THR A 146 -20.60 6.76 -3.20
N ALA A 147 -20.66 7.24 -1.97
CA ALA A 147 -20.57 6.39 -0.78
C ALA A 147 -21.71 5.37 -0.72
N LEU A 148 -22.95 5.81 -0.97
CA LEU A 148 -24.12 4.93 -0.99
C LEU A 148 -24.02 3.88 -2.09
N PHE A 149 -23.65 4.30 -3.31
CA PHE A 149 -23.47 3.37 -4.42
C PHE A 149 -22.39 2.34 -4.12
N ALA A 150 -21.23 2.75 -3.61
CA ALA A 150 -20.14 1.84 -3.25
C ALA A 150 -20.58 0.84 -2.17
N GLN A 151 -21.27 1.32 -1.13
CA GLN A 151 -21.83 0.49 -0.07
C GLN A 151 -22.78 -0.59 -0.61
N GLU A 152 -23.75 -0.21 -1.44
CA GLU A 152 -24.73 -1.14 -2.03
C GLU A 152 -24.07 -2.10 -3.02
N ALA A 153 -23.22 -1.58 -3.90
CA ALA A 153 -22.62 -2.34 -4.98
C ALA A 153 -21.62 -3.38 -4.47
N PHE A 154 -20.77 -3.02 -3.51
CA PHE A 154 -19.81 -3.95 -2.89
C PHE A 154 -20.41 -4.76 -1.72
N GLY A 155 -21.56 -4.33 -1.18
CA GLY A 155 -22.13 -4.90 0.04
C GLY A 155 -21.21 -4.69 1.24
N LEU A 156 -20.82 -3.43 1.47
CA LEU A 156 -19.96 -2.96 2.56
C LEU A 156 -20.78 -2.15 3.56
N ALA A 157 -20.36 -2.07 4.82
CA ALA A 157 -20.86 -1.03 5.72
C ALA A 157 -19.80 0.06 5.86
N ILE A 158 -20.01 1.21 5.21
CA ILE A 158 -19.01 2.28 5.13
C ILE A 158 -19.27 3.31 6.25
N GLU A 159 -18.24 3.64 7.04
CA GLU A 159 -18.27 4.78 7.97
C GLU A 159 -17.84 6.06 7.25
N HIS A 160 -16.72 6.01 6.54
CA HIS A 160 -16.20 7.15 5.80
C HIS A 160 -15.76 6.73 4.40
N ALA A 161 -16.06 7.58 3.42
CA ALA A 161 -15.54 7.46 2.06
C ALA A 161 -14.82 8.75 1.69
N ARG A 162 -13.58 8.66 1.20
CA ARG A 162 -12.78 9.82 0.80
C ARG A 162 -11.81 9.52 -0.33
N TYR A 163 -11.44 10.54 -1.07
CA TYR A 163 -10.39 10.47 -2.07
C TYR A 163 -9.04 10.81 -1.44
N LEU A 164 -8.02 10.07 -1.85
CA LEU A 164 -6.64 10.25 -1.46
C LEU A 164 -5.77 10.24 -2.70
N THR A 165 -4.71 11.04 -2.71
CA THR A 165 -3.57 10.78 -3.60
C THR A 165 -2.78 9.56 -3.08
N VAL A 166 -1.89 9.01 -3.91
CA VAL A 166 -0.97 7.97 -3.42
C VAL A 166 -0.01 8.47 -2.35
N HIS A 167 0.33 9.78 -2.36
CA HIS A 167 1.17 10.38 -1.32
C HIS A 167 0.39 10.56 -0.01
N ASP A 168 -0.87 10.96 -0.07
CA ASP A 168 -1.75 10.98 1.11
C ASP A 168 -1.85 9.58 1.74
N LEU A 169 -2.07 8.57 0.90
CA LEU A 169 -2.14 7.18 1.35
C LEU A 169 -0.84 6.73 2.00
N ALA A 170 0.31 7.02 1.38
CA ALA A 170 1.62 6.69 1.93
C ALA A 170 1.83 7.35 3.31
N ALA A 171 1.53 8.65 3.43
CA ALA A 171 1.62 9.38 4.68
C ALA A 171 0.69 8.81 5.78
N MET A 172 -0.54 8.45 5.42
CA MET A 172 -1.47 7.80 6.34
C MET A 172 -0.96 6.42 6.80
N THR A 173 -0.44 5.60 5.89
CA THR A 173 0.13 4.30 6.23
C THR A 173 1.36 4.42 7.11
N ALA A 174 2.21 5.44 6.89
CA ALA A 174 3.36 5.72 7.75
C ALA A 174 2.92 5.94 9.21
N LEU A 175 1.91 6.79 9.44
CA LEU A 175 1.35 7.06 10.76
C LEU A 175 0.69 5.81 11.38
N GLN A 176 0.00 5.00 10.57
CA GLN A 176 -0.57 3.73 11.03
C GLN A 176 0.53 2.77 11.48
N TYR A 177 1.63 2.70 10.75
CA TYR A 177 2.78 1.86 11.09
C TYR A 177 3.48 2.37 12.34
N GLU A 178 3.61 3.68 12.53
CA GLU A 178 4.10 4.25 13.78
C GLU A 178 3.28 3.78 14.98
N HIS A 179 1.95 3.91 14.93
CA HIS A 179 1.05 3.45 16.00
C HIS A 179 1.08 1.92 16.20
N ALA A 180 1.31 1.14 15.14
CA ALA A 180 1.45 -0.30 15.20
C ALA A 180 2.85 -0.76 15.67
N GLY A 181 3.75 0.17 16.00
CA GLY A 181 5.12 -0.13 16.38
C GLY A 181 5.98 -0.63 15.22
N LEU A 182 5.61 -0.33 13.98
CA LEU A 182 6.35 -0.62 12.74
C LEU A 182 6.96 0.64 12.11
N GLY A 183 6.88 1.80 12.75
CA GLY A 183 7.36 3.07 12.20
C GLY A 183 8.84 3.04 11.76
N ALA A 184 9.70 2.30 12.45
CA ALA A 184 11.10 2.14 12.09
C ALA A 184 11.32 1.45 10.73
N LEU A 185 10.36 0.65 10.26
CA LEU A 185 10.41 0.00 8.95
C LEU A 185 9.99 0.96 7.81
N TRP A 186 9.22 2.00 8.10
CA TRP A 186 8.65 2.88 7.08
C TRP A 186 9.69 3.48 6.14
N PRO A 187 10.85 4.03 6.60
CA PRO A 187 11.85 4.59 5.68
C PRO A 187 12.36 3.59 4.63
N VAL A 188 12.40 2.29 4.96
CA VAL A 188 12.79 1.23 4.01
C VAL A 188 11.70 1.03 2.94
N LEU A 189 10.43 1.00 3.35
CA LEU A 189 9.29 0.88 2.44
C LEU A 189 9.10 2.13 1.58
N GLU A 190 9.25 3.31 2.18
CA GLU A 190 9.16 4.60 1.50
C GLU A 190 10.22 4.73 0.42
N THR A 191 11.47 4.35 0.72
CA THR A 191 12.55 4.28 -0.27
C THR A 191 12.16 3.33 -1.41
N ALA A 192 11.67 2.13 -1.10
CA ALA A 192 11.22 1.18 -2.13
C ALA A 192 10.07 1.72 -3.00
N LEU A 193 9.21 2.59 -2.45
CA LEU A 193 8.06 3.15 -3.15
C LEU A 193 8.42 4.37 -4.02
N LEU A 194 9.22 5.28 -3.47
CA LEU A 194 9.45 6.61 -4.04
C LEU A 194 10.82 6.75 -4.73
N ALA A 195 11.81 6.00 -4.28
CA ALA A 195 13.18 6.03 -4.78
C ALA A 195 13.78 4.61 -4.83
N PRO A 196 13.21 3.70 -5.65
CA PRO A 196 13.60 2.27 -5.64
C PRO A 196 15.05 1.99 -6.05
N GLU A 197 15.72 2.96 -6.68
CA GLU A 197 17.14 2.90 -7.05
C GLU A 197 18.07 3.33 -5.89
N GLU A 198 17.51 3.89 -4.82
CA GLU A 198 18.25 4.29 -3.63
C GLU A 198 18.32 3.16 -2.59
N GLU A 199 19.29 3.28 -1.70
CA GLU A 199 19.53 2.33 -0.61
C GLU A 199 18.97 2.87 0.71
N ALA A 200 18.37 1.98 1.51
CA ALA A 200 17.89 2.31 2.85
C ALA A 200 18.31 1.26 3.89
N TRP A 201 18.52 1.72 5.13
CA TRP A 201 18.85 0.84 6.26
C TRP A 201 17.86 0.99 7.40
N LEU A 202 17.50 -0.15 7.98
CA LEU A 202 16.99 -0.23 9.35
C LEU A 202 18.10 -0.76 10.25
N ASP A 203 18.88 0.15 10.83
CA ASP A 203 19.98 -0.14 11.76
C ASP A 203 19.70 0.51 13.13
N ALA A 204 18.62 0.08 13.79
CA ALA A 204 18.18 0.65 15.06
C ALA A 204 17.71 -0.44 16.03
N PRO A 205 18.58 -0.94 16.95
CA PRO A 205 18.16 -1.87 18.00
C PRO A 205 16.96 -1.31 18.81
N PRO A 206 15.94 -2.13 19.13
CA PRO A 206 15.95 -3.60 19.09
C PRO A 206 15.54 -4.22 17.74
N GLU A 207 15.36 -3.42 16.68
CA GLU A 207 14.89 -3.93 15.39
C GLU A 207 15.91 -4.84 14.70
N PRO A 208 15.44 -5.88 13.99
CA PRO A 208 16.26 -6.63 13.05
C PRO A 208 16.97 -5.71 12.06
N LEU A 209 18.25 -5.97 11.80
CA LEU A 209 19.00 -5.24 10.80
C LEU A 209 18.48 -5.58 9.40
N VAL A 210 18.03 -4.57 8.67
CA VAL A 210 17.54 -4.68 7.29
C VAL A 210 18.27 -3.67 6.41
N ARG A 211 18.61 -4.10 5.19
CA ARG A 211 19.07 -3.23 4.11
C ARG A 211 18.15 -3.41 2.90
N TYR A 212 17.66 -2.32 2.34
CA TYR A 212 17.03 -2.31 1.02
C TYR A 212 18.03 -1.84 -0.02
N VAL A 213 18.22 -2.65 -1.07
CA VAL A 213 19.15 -2.39 -2.17
C VAL A 213 18.72 -3.23 -3.38
N ASP A 214 18.93 -2.74 -4.59
CA ASP A 214 18.64 -3.45 -5.85
C ASP A 214 17.19 -3.98 -5.93
N GLY A 215 16.23 -3.25 -5.33
CA GLY A 215 14.83 -3.66 -5.32
C GLY A 215 14.47 -4.78 -4.34
N GLU A 216 15.39 -5.24 -3.49
CA GLU A 216 15.15 -6.28 -2.47
C GLU A 216 15.52 -5.81 -1.05
N ALA A 217 14.86 -6.40 -0.04
CA ALA A 217 15.19 -6.22 1.36
C ALA A 217 15.99 -7.42 1.88
N ARG A 218 17.25 -7.18 2.25
CA ARG A 218 18.14 -8.15 2.88
C ARG A 218 18.05 -8.03 4.39
N ILE A 219 17.63 -9.09 5.08
CA ILE A 219 17.50 -9.16 6.53
C ILE A 219 18.62 -10.02 7.12
N ALA A 220 19.37 -9.49 8.09
CA ALA A 220 20.47 -10.22 8.72
C ALA A 220 19.98 -11.39 9.59
N LEU A 221 20.49 -12.60 9.33
CA LEU A 221 20.41 -13.76 10.20
C LEU A 221 21.71 -13.91 10.98
N PHE A 222 21.72 -13.43 12.21
CA PHE A 222 22.88 -13.52 13.09
C PHE A 222 23.10 -14.93 13.63
N SER A 223 24.37 -15.32 13.79
CA SER A 223 24.71 -16.44 14.69
C SER A 223 24.31 -16.12 16.14
N PRO A 224 24.08 -17.12 17.01
CA PRO A 224 23.68 -16.85 18.40
C PRO A 224 24.64 -15.93 19.17
N SER A 225 25.95 -16.08 18.97
CA SER A 225 26.98 -15.25 19.61
C SER A 225 26.94 -13.81 19.08
N ALA A 226 26.82 -13.62 17.77
CA ALA A 226 26.75 -12.29 17.16
C ALA A 226 25.45 -11.55 17.52
N TRP A 227 24.33 -12.29 17.57
CA TRP A 227 23.06 -11.74 18.04
C TRP A 227 23.16 -11.28 19.50
N GLN A 228 23.74 -12.11 20.39
CA GLN A 228 23.89 -11.75 21.79
C GLN A 228 24.78 -10.51 21.93
N ALA A 229 25.91 -10.45 21.21
CA ALA A 229 26.79 -9.29 21.23
C ALA A 229 26.08 -8.00 20.79
N ARG A 230 25.17 -8.07 19.81
CA ARG A 230 24.48 -6.88 19.26
C ARG A 230 23.22 -6.49 20.04
N TYR A 231 22.37 -7.44 20.40
CA TYR A 231 21.02 -7.19 20.92
C TYR A 231 20.85 -7.54 22.40
N ALA A 232 21.85 -8.19 23.00
CA ALA A 232 21.78 -8.70 24.38
C ALA A 232 23.13 -8.60 25.12
N ALA A 233 23.96 -7.60 24.78
CA ALA A 233 25.33 -7.47 25.31
C ALA A 233 25.42 -7.48 26.86
N THR A 234 24.38 -6.96 27.53
CA THR A 234 24.30 -6.87 29.00
C THR A 234 23.64 -8.07 29.67
N ALA A 235 23.16 -9.06 28.91
CA ALA A 235 22.49 -10.23 29.47
C ALA A 235 23.50 -11.31 29.88
N SER A 236 23.48 -11.71 31.16
CA SER A 236 24.31 -12.81 31.69
C SER A 236 23.71 -14.17 31.34
N CYS A 237 24.58 -15.11 30.99
CA CYS A 237 24.28 -16.53 30.78
C CYS A 237 24.79 -17.43 31.92
N ASP A 238 25.25 -16.84 33.03
CA ASP A 238 25.97 -17.58 34.09
C ASP A 238 25.02 -18.41 34.95
N SER A 239 23.74 -18.01 35.03
CA SER A 239 22.68 -18.74 35.73
C SER A 239 21.75 -19.45 34.75
N GLU A 240 21.04 -20.46 35.23
CA GLU A 240 19.96 -21.10 34.47
C GLU A 240 18.83 -20.12 34.12
N SER A 241 18.48 -19.22 35.05
CA SER A 241 17.48 -18.18 34.79
C SER A 241 17.93 -17.17 33.73
N GLY A 242 19.22 -16.81 33.68
CA GLY A 242 19.81 -15.94 32.66
C GLY A 242 19.78 -16.58 31.27
N ARG A 243 20.13 -17.87 31.18
CA ARG A 243 20.02 -18.65 29.93
C ARG A 243 18.57 -18.72 29.43
N GLN A 244 17.61 -18.98 30.30
CA GLN A 244 16.18 -19.00 29.91
C GLN A 244 15.69 -17.62 29.43
N ALA A 245 16.13 -16.54 30.07
CA ALA A 245 15.78 -15.17 29.65
C ALA A 245 16.35 -14.82 28.27
N LEU A 246 17.61 -15.22 27.99
CA LEU A 246 18.24 -15.06 26.68
C LEU A 246 17.48 -15.82 25.59
N THR A 247 17.11 -17.08 25.83
CA THR A 247 16.32 -17.88 24.87
C THR A 247 14.97 -17.21 24.56
N ARG A 248 14.27 -16.69 25.57
CA ARG A 248 13.01 -15.95 25.35
C ARG A 248 13.21 -14.69 24.52
N ARG A 249 14.27 -13.92 24.79
CA ARG A 249 14.59 -12.71 24.01
C ARG A 249 14.92 -13.04 22.56
N MET A 250 15.66 -14.12 22.30
CA MET A 250 15.94 -14.59 20.95
C MET A 250 14.65 -14.95 20.22
N ALA A 251 13.75 -15.72 20.85
CA ALA A 251 12.49 -16.11 20.23
C ALA A 251 11.60 -14.89 19.88
N LEU A 252 11.56 -13.87 20.74
CA LEU A 252 10.87 -12.60 20.45
C LEU A 252 11.51 -11.85 19.29
N PHE A 253 12.84 -11.82 19.21
CA PHE A 253 13.56 -11.21 18.10
C PHE A 253 13.30 -11.91 16.77
N GLU A 254 13.33 -13.24 16.74
CA GLU A 254 12.99 -14.03 15.55
C GLU A 254 11.53 -13.83 15.12
N ALA A 255 10.61 -13.71 16.08
CA ALA A 255 9.22 -13.37 15.79
C ALA A 255 9.10 -11.98 15.17
N ARG A 256 9.84 -10.99 15.71
CA ARG A 256 9.91 -9.63 15.14
C ARG A 256 10.51 -9.63 13.74
N GLN A 257 11.53 -10.45 13.49
CA GLN A 257 12.13 -10.61 12.17
C GLN A 257 11.13 -11.18 11.14
N ARG A 258 10.35 -12.20 11.52
CA ARG A 258 9.28 -12.74 10.67
C ARG A 258 8.18 -11.71 10.42
N GLN A 259 7.83 -10.89 11.42
CA GLN A 259 6.85 -9.81 11.26
C GLN A 259 7.31 -8.79 10.22
N ILE A 260 8.54 -8.28 10.33
CA ILE A 260 9.11 -7.34 9.35
C ILE A 260 9.15 -7.95 7.95
N ALA A 261 9.60 -9.20 7.83
CA ALA A 261 9.64 -9.89 6.55
C ALA A 261 8.24 -10.07 5.93
N ALA A 262 7.21 -10.32 6.75
CA ALA A 262 5.83 -10.43 6.28
C ALA A 262 5.28 -9.10 5.75
N VAL A 263 5.53 -7.99 6.48
CA VAL A 263 5.11 -6.65 6.06
C VAL A 263 5.78 -6.25 4.73
N LEU A 264 7.09 -6.44 4.61
CA LEU A 264 7.83 -6.19 3.36
C LEU A 264 7.25 -6.98 2.18
N ARG A 265 6.97 -8.28 2.38
CA ARG A 265 6.37 -9.13 1.33
C ARG A 265 4.95 -8.71 0.96
N ALA A 266 4.14 -8.26 1.92
CA ALA A 266 2.78 -7.78 1.65
C ALA A 266 2.80 -6.55 0.71
N HIS A 267 3.79 -5.65 0.94
CA HIS A 267 4.14 -4.54 0.05
C HIS A 267 4.86 -4.97 -1.24
N GLY A 268 4.99 -6.26 -1.53
CA GLY A 268 5.63 -6.75 -2.74
C GLY A 268 7.14 -6.53 -2.80
N VAL A 269 7.80 -6.19 -1.68
CA VAL A 269 9.26 -6.10 -1.59
C VAL A 269 9.82 -7.53 -1.40
N PRO A 270 10.67 -8.04 -2.31
CA PRO A 270 11.37 -9.31 -2.12
C PRO A 270 12.21 -9.29 -0.84
N VAL A 271 12.20 -10.41 -0.09
CA VAL A 271 12.95 -10.52 1.17
C VAL A 271 13.92 -11.68 1.11
N THR A 272 15.19 -11.38 1.29
CA THR A 272 16.30 -12.35 1.36
C THR A 272 16.90 -12.34 2.75
N PHE A 273 17.16 -13.53 3.32
CA PHE A 273 17.80 -13.67 4.62
C PHE A 273 19.30 -13.95 4.45
N VAL A 274 20.15 -13.16 5.09
CA VAL A 274 21.62 -13.22 4.91
C VAL A 274 22.30 -13.61 6.21
N HIS A 275 23.00 -14.75 6.20
CA HIS A 275 23.75 -15.21 7.38
C HIS A 275 24.92 -14.27 7.70
N CYS A 276 24.92 -13.73 8.91
CA CYS A 276 25.92 -12.79 9.39
C CYS A 276 26.68 -13.40 10.59
N ALA A 277 28.00 -13.47 10.48
CA ALA A 277 28.89 -13.72 11.61
C ALA A 277 29.10 -12.40 12.39
N ASP A 278 30.23 -11.71 12.21
CA ASP A 278 30.57 -10.53 13.02
C ASP A 278 30.39 -9.19 12.28
N ALA A 279 30.58 -9.14 10.96
CA ALA A 279 30.48 -7.92 10.15
C ALA A 279 29.16 -7.83 9.36
N ALA A 280 28.04 -7.71 10.09
CA ALA A 280 26.70 -7.77 9.49
C ALA A 280 26.41 -6.70 8.42
N ARG A 281 26.95 -5.47 8.54
CA ARG A 281 26.76 -4.44 7.51
C ARG A 281 27.53 -4.74 6.23
N GLU A 282 28.70 -5.37 6.34
CA GLU A 282 29.49 -5.82 5.19
C GLU A 282 28.87 -7.05 4.53
N ALA A 283 28.29 -7.95 5.33
CA ALA A 283 27.60 -9.13 4.80
C ALA A 283 26.30 -8.77 4.03
N LEU A 284 25.66 -7.67 4.40
CA LEU A 284 24.51 -7.14 3.70
C LEU A 284 24.88 -6.23 2.51
N ALA A 285 26.18 -5.94 2.30
CA ALA A 285 26.70 -5.10 1.22
C ALA A 285 26.37 -5.64 -0.19
#